data_AF-A0A357EB61-F1
#
_entry.id   AF-A0A357EB61-F1
#
_cell.length_a   1.000
_cell.length_b   1.000
_cell.length_c   1.000
_cell.angle_alpha   90.00
_cell.angle_beta   90.00
_cell.angle_gamma   90.00
#
_symmetry.space_group_name_H-M   'P 1'
#
loop_
_entity.id
_entity.type
_entity.pdbx_description
1 polymer ?
#
loop_
_entity_poly.entity_id
_entity_poly.type
_entity_poly.pdbx_seq_one_letter_code
_entity_poly.pdbx_strand_id
1 'polypeptide(L)'
;MSQLANGDRIHLVDQKKRQYALTLKAGETYQFSGQKIAHDALIGRPDGSIVTLSGGKRMMALKPTFGDYVLKMPRGAQVLYPKDLAIIPMWADVYPGARVFEAGTGSGALTMALLRA
;
A
#
# COMPACT_ATOMS: atom_id res chain seq x y z
N MET A 1 -11.60 1.07 -14.30
CA MET A 1 -10.43 0.83 -13.43
C MET A 1 -9.80 2.18 -13.12
N SER A 2 -9.36 2.42 -11.88
CA SER A 2 -8.71 3.68 -11.53
C SER A 2 -7.34 3.79 -12.23
N GLN A 3 -6.87 5.00 -12.51
CA GLN A 3 -5.52 5.22 -13.04
C GLN A 3 -4.53 5.47 -11.91
N LEU A 4 -3.26 5.17 -12.16
CA LEU A 4 -2.14 5.50 -11.29
C LEU A 4 -1.81 6.98 -11.45
N ALA A 5 -1.69 7.70 -10.34
CA ALA A 5 -1.41 9.13 -10.32
C ALA A 5 -0.10 9.44 -9.57
N ASN A 6 0.43 10.63 -9.81
CA ASN A 6 1.51 11.18 -9.00
C ASN A 6 1.07 11.27 -7.52
N GLY A 7 1.90 10.82 -6.59
CA GLY A 7 1.58 10.74 -5.16
C GLY A 7 0.90 9.44 -4.73
N ASP A 8 0.42 8.60 -5.65
CA ASP A 8 -0.17 7.32 -5.30
C ASP A 8 0.89 6.41 -4.66
N ARG A 9 0.53 5.76 -3.55
CA ARG A 9 1.29 4.63 -3.02
C ARG A 9 0.87 3.37 -3.76
N ILE A 10 1.83 2.68 -4.36
CA ILE A 10 1.61 1.46 -5.16
C ILE A 10 2.52 0.34 -4.70
N HIS A 11 2.14 -0.89 -5.01
CA HIS A 11 2.98 -2.07 -4.94
C HIS A 11 3.35 -2.54 -6.36
N LEU A 12 4.64 -2.72 -6.61
CA LEU A 12 5.10 -3.55 -7.73
C LEU A 12 5.13 -5.00 -7.30
N VAL A 13 4.43 -5.87 -8.01
CA VAL A 13 4.30 -7.29 -7.67
C VAL A 13 4.96 -8.14 -8.73
N ASP A 14 5.92 -8.97 -8.35
CA ASP A 14 6.57 -9.88 -9.29
C ASP A 14 5.81 -11.21 -9.48
N GLN A 15 6.30 -12.05 -10.39
CA GLN A 15 5.70 -13.36 -10.68
C GLN A 15 5.69 -14.31 -9.48
N LYS A 16 6.57 -14.11 -8.49
CA LYS A 16 6.59 -14.86 -7.23
C LYS A 16 5.65 -14.25 -6.18
N LYS A 17 4.78 -13.33 -6.59
CA LYS A 17 3.86 -12.56 -5.72
C LYS A 17 4.58 -11.72 -4.66
N ARG A 18 5.88 -11.47 -4.81
CA ARG A 18 6.60 -10.56 -3.92
C ARG A 18 6.20 -9.15 -4.28
N GLN A 19 5.66 -8.44 -3.31
CA GLN A 19 5.25 -7.06 -3.46
C GLN A 19 6.42 -6.12 -3.11
N TYR A 20 6.48 -4.93 -3.68
CA TYR A 20 7.48 -3.91 -3.37
C TYR A 20 6.79 -2.56 -3.30
N ALA A 21 6.79 -1.94 -2.13
CA ALA A 21 6.05 -0.70 -1.91
C ALA A 21 6.89 0.51 -2.37
N LEU A 22 6.24 1.44 -3.06
CA LEU A 22 6.78 2.75 -3.39
C LEU A 22 5.67 3.79 -3.46
N THR A 23 6.05 5.05 -3.43
CA THR A 23 5.16 6.17 -3.75
C THR A 23 5.56 6.71 -5.12
N LEU A 24 4.60 6.82 -6.04
CA LEU A 24 4.85 7.40 -7.35
C LEU A 24 5.16 8.89 -7.21
N LYS A 25 6.21 9.30 -7.88
CA LYS A 25 6.65 10.70 -7.96
C LYS A 25 7.14 10.99 -9.37
N ALA A 26 6.49 11.94 -10.04
CA ALA A 26 6.81 12.32 -11.41
C ALA A 26 8.30 12.71 -11.55
N GLY A 27 8.94 12.29 -12.63
CA GLY A 27 10.37 12.49 -12.88
C GLY A 27 11.32 11.61 -12.06
N GLU A 28 10.84 10.82 -11.09
CA GLU A 28 11.69 9.88 -10.35
C GLU A 28 11.80 8.50 -11.02
N THR A 29 12.76 7.70 -10.57
CA THR A 29 13.01 6.35 -11.09
C THR A 29 13.07 5.35 -9.95
N TYR A 30 12.28 4.29 -10.06
CA TYR A 30 12.35 3.13 -9.18
C TYR A 30 13.50 2.22 -9.60
N GLN A 31 14.30 1.76 -8.63
CA GLN A 31 15.40 0.83 -8.86
C GLN A 31 15.17 -0.48 -8.10
N PHE A 32 15.38 -1.59 -8.78
CA PHE A 32 15.21 -2.94 -8.23
C PHE A 32 16.30 -3.86 -8.77
N SER A 33 17.23 -4.29 -7.89
CA SER A 33 18.30 -5.26 -8.22
C SER A 33 19.03 -4.95 -9.54
N GLY A 34 19.45 -3.69 -9.72
CA GLY A 34 20.15 -3.22 -10.92
C GLY A 34 19.26 -2.86 -12.13
N GLN A 35 17.95 -3.16 -12.06
CA GLN A 35 16.98 -2.77 -13.08
C GLN A 35 16.24 -1.51 -12.67
N LYS A 36 15.72 -0.76 -13.65
CA LYS A 36 15.09 0.54 -13.44
C LYS A 36 13.76 0.66 -14.17
N ILE A 37 12.88 1.51 -13.66
CA ILE A 37 11.68 2.00 -14.35
C ILE A 37 11.37 3.43 -13.91
N ALA A 38 11.18 4.34 -14.87
CA ALA A 38 10.77 5.70 -14.59
C ALA A 38 9.33 5.72 -14.08
N HIS A 39 9.04 6.48 -13.03
CA HIS A 39 7.69 6.60 -12.47
C HIS A 39 6.68 7.12 -13.51
N ASP A 40 7.12 8.00 -14.41
CA ASP A 40 6.31 8.53 -15.51
C ASP A 40 5.84 7.44 -16.48
N ALA A 41 6.52 6.29 -16.53
CA ALA A 41 6.05 5.13 -17.30
C ALA A 41 4.90 4.38 -16.60
N LEU A 42 4.65 4.63 -15.31
CA LEU A 42 3.54 4.05 -14.55
C LEU A 42 2.38 5.03 -14.41
N ILE A 43 2.66 6.31 -14.20
CA ILE A 43 1.64 7.36 -14.05
C ILE A 43 0.77 7.41 -15.32
N GLY A 44 -0.55 7.52 -15.13
CA GLY A 44 -1.56 7.49 -16.18
C GLY A 44 -1.96 6.09 -16.64
N ARG A 45 -1.21 5.04 -16.28
CA ARG A 45 -1.61 3.66 -16.60
C ARG A 45 -2.77 3.21 -15.71
N PRO A 46 -3.64 2.29 -16.20
CA PRO A 46 -4.63 1.65 -15.35
C PRO A 46 -3.98 0.89 -14.19
N ASP A 47 -4.62 0.93 -13.02
CA ASP A 47 -4.31 0.05 -11.90
C ASP A 47 -4.37 -1.43 -12.33
N GLY A 48 -3.39 -2.23 -11.91
CA GLY A 48 -3.21 -3.62 -12.36
C GLY A 48 -2.39 -3.78 -13.65
N SER A 49 -1.86 -2.70 -14.21
CA SER A 49 -1.02 -2.78 -15.42
C SER A 49 0.26 -3.58 -15.21
N ILE A 50 0.62 -4.40 -16.20
CA ILE A 50 1.94 -5.03 -16.25
C ILE A 50 2.95 -4.03 -16.81
N VAL A 51 4.05 -3.86 -16.11
CA VAL A 51 5.17 -3.00 -16.49
C VAL A 51 6.43 -3.85 -16.63
N THR A 52 7.34 -3.42 -17.50
CA THR A 52 8.60 -4.10 -17.76
C THR A 52 9.74 -3.17 -17.37
N LEU A 53 10.61 -3.62 -16.47
CA LEU A 53 11.81 -2.88 -16.08
C LEU A 53 12.88 -2.98 -17.18
N SER A 54 13.91 -2.13 -17.10
CA SER A 54 14.99 -2.05 -18.09
C SER A 54 15.69 -3.38 -18.42
N GLY A 55 15.71 -4.34 -17.48
CA GLY A 55 16.29 -5.68 -17.68
C GLY A 55 15.29 -6.75 -18.13
N GLY A 56 14.10 -6.36 -18.60
CA GLY A 56 13.06 -7.28 -19.08
C GLY A 56 12.19 -7.91 -17.99
N LYS A 57 12.45 -7.65 -16.71
CA LYS A 57 11.62 -8.17 -15.62
C LYS A 57 10.23 -7.54 -15.66
N ARG A 58 9.20 -8.39 -15.75
CA ARG A 58 7.79 -7.99 -15.70
C ARG A 58 7.27 -7.95 -14.27
N MET A 59 6.57 -6.88 -13.92
CA MET A 59 5.91 -6.70 -12.62
C MET A 59 4.51 -6.11 -12.84
N MET A 60 3.59 -6.36 -11.92
CA MET A 60 2.27 -5.76 -11.92
C MET A 60 2.27 -4.55 -11.00
N ALA A 61 1.80 -3.40 -11.47
CA ALA A 61 1.63 -2.20 -10.67
C ALA A 61 0.21 -2.16 -10.09
N LEU A 62 0.10 -2.20 -8.76
CA LEU A 62 -1.18 -2.27 -8.06
C LEU A 62 -1.28 -1.20 -6.98
N LYS A 63 -2.46 -0.58 -6.83
CA LYS A 63 -2.80 0.13 -5.59
C LYS A 63 -2.95 -0.90 -4.46
N PRO A 64 -2.26 -0.74 -3.32
CA PRO A 64 -2.33 -1.71 -2.24
C PRO A 64 -3.72 -1.67 -1.60
N THR A 65 -4.23 -2.83 -1.21
CA THR A 65 -5.34 -2.87 -0.26
C THR A 65 -4.90 -2.33 1.09
N PHE A 66 -5.84 -2.09 2.00
CA PHE A 66 -5.48 -1.73 3.38
C PHE A 66 -4.63 -2.82 4.05
N GLY A 67 -4.98 -4.09 3.85
CA GLY A 67 -4.21 -5.21 4.37
C GLY A 67 -2.77 -5.23 3.84
N ASP A 68 -2.59 -5.00 2.53
CA ASP A 68 -1.26 -4.89 1.92
C ASP A 68 -0.47 -3.72 2.49
N TYR A 69 -1.12 -2.56 2.64
CA TYR A 69 -0.50 -1.35 3.19
C TYR A 69 0.03 -1.58 4.61
N VAL A 70 -0.77 -2.15 5.51
CA VAL A 70 -0.39 -2.39 6.91
C VAL A 70 0.87 -3.27 7.01
N LEU A 71 1.04 -4.20 6.07
CA LEU A 71 2.21 -5.07 6.02
C LEU A 71 3.50 -4.35 5.62
N LYS A 72 3.42 -3.19 4.95
CA LYS A 72 4.56 -2.48 4.35
C LYS A 72 4.66 -1.00 4.69
N MET A 73 3.75 -0.49 5.49
CA MET A 73 3.78 0.87 5.98
C MET A 73 5.06 1.13 6.79
N PRO A 74 5.58 2.37 6.80
CA PRO A 74 6.65 2.76 7.71
C PRO A 74 6.27 2.44 9.16
N ARG A 75 7.22 1.91 9.94
CA ARG A 75 6.98 1.51 11.34
C ARG A 75 7.98 2.21 12.25
N GLY A 76 7.45 2.93 13.24
CA GLY A 76 8.20 3.38 14.42
C GLY A 76 7.96 2.46 15.63
N ALA A 77 6.82 1.78 15.65
CA ALA A 77 6.42 0.80 16.67
C ALA A 77 5.84 -0.46 16.02
N GLN A 78 5.72 -1.53 16.80
CA GLN A 78 5.08 -2.77 16.34
C GLN A 78 3.61 -2.54 16.00
N VAL A 79 3.15 -3.16 14.91
CA VAL A 79 1.79 -3.00 14.40
C VAL A 79 0.95 -4.25 14.63
N LEU A 80 -0.36 -4.05 14.78
CA LEU A 80 -1.36 -5.10 14.63
C LEU A 80 -1.49 -5.49 13.16
N TYR A 81 -1.72 -6.78 12.92
CA TYR A 81 -1.84 -7.35 11.58
C TYR A 81 -3.31 -7.41 11.14
N PRO A 82 -3.59 -7.58 9.83
CA PRO A 82 -4.96 -7.55 9.31
C PRO A 82 -5.95 -8.49 10.02
N LYS A 83 -5.49 -9.64 10.54
CA LYS A 83 -6.34 -10.57 11.29
C LYS A 83 -6.97 -9.91 12.52
N ASP A 84 -6.21 -9.10 13.25
CA ASP A 84 -6.65 -8.47 14.50
C ASP A 84 -7.40 -7.17 14.19
N LEU A 85 -6.89 -6.42 13.20
CA LEU A 85 -7.52 -5.18 12.75
C LEU A 85 -8.94 -5.38 12.20
N ALA A 86 -9.25 -6.55 11.65
CA ALA A 86 -10.60 -6.87 11.20
C ALA A 86 -11.56 -7.18 12.35
N ILE A 87 -11.06 -7.84 13.41
CA ILE A 87 -11.89 -8.35 14.51
C ILE A 87 -12.13 -7.27 15.57
N ILE A 88 -11.13 -6.43 15.87
CA ILE A 88 -11.21 -5.44 16.95
C ILE A 88 -12.39 -4.48 16.76
N PRO A 89 -12.59 -3.82 15.59
CA PRO A 89 -13.72 -2.90 15.41
C PRO A 89 -15.07 -3.62 15.53
N MET A 90 -15.17 -4.84 15.02
CA MET A 90 -16.38 -5.67 15.13
C MET A 90 -16.71 -6.01 16.58
N TRP A 91 -15.71 -6.47 17.36
CA TRP A 91 -15.91 -6.84 18.77
C TRP A 91 -16.17 -5.64 19.68
N ALA A 92 -15.58 -4.49 19.35
CA ALA A 92 -15.79 -3.25 20.08
C ALA A 92 -17.09 -2.52 19.67
N ASP A 93 -17.90 -3.11 18.79
CA ASP A 93 -19.15 -2.53 18.26
C ASP A 93 -18.94 -1.11 17.71
N VAL A 94 -17.87 -0.93 16.92
CA VAL A 94 -17.58 0.35 16.27
C VAL A 94 -18.49 0.50 15.04
N TYR A 95 -19.14 1.65 14.94
CA TYR A 95 -20.06 2.01 13.86
C TYR A 95 -19.86 3.47 13.41
N PRO A 96 -20.36 3.87 12.22
CA PRO A 96 -20.26 5.24 11.75
C PRO A 96 -20.87 6.25 12.73
N GLY A 97 -20.05 7.20 13.20
CA GLY A 97 -20.43 8.20 14.20
C GLY A 97 -20.04 7.83 15.64
N ALA A 98 -19.53 6.62 15.88
CA ALA A 98 -18.96 6.25 17.17
C ALA A 98 -17.77 7.17 17.54
N ARG A 99 -17.68 7.53 18.82
CA ARG A 99 -16.54 8.24 19.38
C ARG A 99 -15.63 7.23 20.06
N VAL A 100 -14.53 6.89 19.39
CA VAL A 100 -13.57 5.87 19.86
C VAL A 100 -12.36 6.55 20.51
N PHE A 101 -11.94 6.03 21.66
CA PHE A 101 -10.67 6.38 22.29
C PHE A 101 -9.64 5.30 21.99
N GLU A 102 -8.49 5.70 21.42
CA GLU A 102 -7.35 4.82 21.14
C GLU A 102 -6.12 5.34 21.89
N ALA A 103 -5.43 4.46 22.60
CA ALA A 103 -4.12 4.72 23.18
C ALA A 103 -3.28 3.43 23.21
N GLY A 104 -2.03 3.39 22.76
CA GLY A 104 -1.28 4.39 21.99
C GLY A 104 -1.42 4.23 20.48
N THR A 105 -1.17 5.30 19.73
CA THR A 105 -1.31 5.34 18.26
C THR A 105 -0.29 4.43 17.55
N GLY A 106 0.91 4.29 18.11
CA GLY A 106 2.00 3.52 17.50
C GLY A 106 2.28 3.98 16.07
N SER A 107 2.39 3.02 15.13
CA SER A 107 2.53 3.35 13.70
C SER A 107 1.19 3.69 13.02
N GLY A 108 0.05 3.65 13.72
CA GLY A 108 -1.26 4.07 13.22
C GLY A 108 -2.08 2.98 12.52
N ALA A 109 -1.71 1.70 12.62
CA ALA A 109 -2.41 0.61 11.95
C ALA A 109 -3.87 0.45 12.43
N LEU A 110 -4.10 0.51 13.74
CA LEU A 110 -5.44 0.45 14.32
C LEU A 110 -6.20 1.75 14.08
N THR A 111 -5.57 2.91 14.25
CA THR A 111 -6.14 4.23 13.89
C THR A 111 -6.73 4.23 12.47
N MET A 112 -6.00 3.72 11.47
CA MET A 112 -6.52 3.64 10.09
C MET A 112 -7.67 2.65 9.94
N ALA A 113 -7.71 1.56 10.71
CA ALA A 113 -8.83 0.62 10.70
C ALA A 113 -10.07 1.26 11.33
N LEU A 114 -9.93 1.99 12.43
CA LEU A 114 -11.00 2.73 13.10
C LEU A 114 -11.57 3.84 12.21
N LEU A 115 -10.74 4.57 11.47
CA LEU A 115 -11.18 5.60 10.51
C LEU A 115 -11.97 5.05 9.32
N ARG A 116 -11.90 3.73 9.07
CA ARG A 116 -12.62 3.05 7.98
C ARG A 116 -13.91 2.36 8.44
N ALA A 117 -14.09 2.18 9.75
CA ALA A 117 -15.21 1.46 10.35
C ALA A 117 -16.51 2.27 10.33
#